data_AF-A0A0R2NVN0-F1
#
_entry.id   AF-A0A0R2NVN0-F1
#
_cell.length_a   1.000
_cell.length_b   1.000
_cell.length_c   1.000
_cell.angle_alpha   90.00
_cell.angle_beta   90.00
_cell.angle_gamma   90.00
#
_symmetry.space_group_name_H-M   'P 1'
#
loop_
_entity.id
_entity.type
_entity.pdbx_description
1 polymer ?
#
loop_
_entity_poly.entity_id
_entity_poly.type
_entity_poly.pdbx_seq_one_letter_code
_entity_poly.pdbx_strand_id
1 'polypeptide(L)' 'TLVGCHASYTLSEPSSKFGWTFFKLEFKSNLQISISEKFSDTLLKYQLNDESQTFAKFMGDYFLSRGCNVKINPVN' A
#
# COMPACT_ATOMS: atom_id res chain seq x y z
N THR A 1 -7.43 -10.71 -11.18
CA THR A 1 -6.98 -9.69 -10.21
C THR A 1 -6.64 -10.35 -8.89
N LEU A 2 -5.63 -9.86 -8.16
CA LEU A 2 -5.05 -10.56 -7.00
C LEU A 2 -6.04 -10.77 -5.83
N VAL A 3 -7.08 -9.94 -5.74
CA VAL A 3 -8.12 -9.96 -4.70
C VAL A 3 -9.55 -9.76 -5.26
N GLY A 4 -9.76 -9.93 -6.57
CA GLY A 4 -11.10 -9.83 -7.17
C GLY A 4 -11.74 -8.42 -7.19
N CYS A 5 -11.08 -7.38 -6.68
CA CYS A 5 -11.60 -6.01 -6.69
C CYS A 5 -11.41 -5.31 -8.05
N HIS A 6 -12.43 -4.59 -8.52
CA HIS A 6 -12.40 -3.75 -9.73
C HIS A 6 -12.43 -2.26 -9.36
N ALA A 7 -11.64 -1.41 -10.03
CA ALA A 7 -11.61 0.06 -9.83
C ALA A 7 -11.52 0.50 -8.36
N SER A 8 -10.75 -0.22 -7.55
CA SER A 8 -10.73 -0.07 -6.08
C SER A 8 -9.52 0.69 -5.53
N TYR A 9 -8.79 1.38 -6.41
CA TYR A 9 -7.76 2.34 -6.04
C TYR A 9 -7.79 3.54 -6.98
N THR A 10 -7.28 4.67 -6.50
CA THR A 10 -7.12 5.91 -7.27
C THR A 10 -5.64 6.30 -7.26
N LEU A 11 -5.12 6.77 -8.39
CA LEU A 11 -3.79 7.35 -8.51
C LEU A 11 -3.92 8.84 -8.82
N SER A 12 -3.13 9.67 -8.15
CA SER A 12 -2.99 11.07 -8.56
C SER A 12 -2.13 11.19 -9.82
N GLU A 13 -2.20 12.36 -10.44
CA GLU A 13 -1.19 12.75 -11.43
C GLU A 13 0.22 12.61 -10.85
N PRO A 14 1.17 12.04 -11.61
CA PRO A 14 2.55 11.92 -11.17
C PRO A 14 3.26 13.27 -11.25
N SER A 15 4.20 13.47 -10.34
CA SER A 15 5.15 14.59 -10.35
C SER A 15 6.57 14.05 -10.28
N SER A 16 7.52 14.70 -10.96
CA SER A 16 8.92 14.24 -10.97
C SER A 16 9.83 15.28 -10.32
N LYS A 17 10.65 14.85 -9.35
CA LYS A 17 11.60 15.71 -8.64
C LYS A 17 12.83 14.92 -8.21
N PHE A 18 14.03 15.47 -8.39
CA PHE A 18 15.30 14.87 -7.95
C PHE A 18 15.52 13.40 -8.39
N GLY A 19 15.12 13.05 -9.62
CA GLY A 19 15.26 11.69 -10.15
C GLY A 19 14.22 10.69 -9.60
N TRP A 20 13.25 11.15 -8.80
CA TRP A 20 12.14 10.36 -8.29
C TRP A 20 10.81 10.79 -8.91
N THR A 21 9.92 9.83 -9.12
CA THR A 21 8.51 10.06 -9.46
C THR A 21 7.65 9.87 -8.22
N PHE A 22 6.78 10.83 -7.95
CA PHE A 22 5.87 10.86 -6.82
C PHE A 22 4.44 10.87 -7.33
N PHE A 23 3.60 10.03 -6.74
CA PHE A 23 2.15 10.04 -6.94
C PHE A 23 1.49 9.62 -5.64
N LYS A 24 0.25 10.05 -5.44
CA LYS A 24 -0.59 9.57 -4.33
C LYS A 24 -1.36 8.35 -4.81
N LEU A 25 -1.41 7.33 -3.96
CA LEU A 25 -2.19 6.13 -4.17
C LEU A 25 -3.21 6.04 -3.04
N GLU A 26 -4.49 6.05 -3.39
CA GLU A 26 -5.59 5.85 -2.46
C GLU A 26 -6.15 4.45 -2.66
N PHE A 27 -6.22 3.66 -1.58
CA PHE A 27 -6.93 2.40 -1.57
C PHE A 27 -8.36 2.65 -1.10
N LYS A 28 -9.35 2.25 -1.90
CA LYS A 28 -10.74 2.24 -1.41
C LYS A 28 -10.88 1.16 -0.34
N SER A 29 -11.79 1.39 0.61
CA SER A 29 -11.96 0.53 1.79
C SER A 29 -12.13 -0.95 1.45
N ASN A 30 -12.86 -1.27 0.37
CA ASN A 30 -13.07 -2.66 -0.06
C ASN A 30 -11.76 -3.37 -0.44
N LEU A 31 -10.86 -2.67 -1.15
CA LEU A 31 -9.55 -3.24 -1.51
C LEU A 31 -8.64 -3.37 -0.29
N GLN A 32 -8.63 -2.36 0.58
CA GLN A 32 -7.87 -2.43 1.82
C GLN A 32 -8.30 -3.62 2.69
N ILE A 33 -9.61 -3.80 2.89
CA ILE A 33 -10.18 -4.93 3.64
C ILE A 33 -9.78 -6.27 3.00
N SER A 34 -9.98 -6.44 1.69
CA SER A 34 -9.65 -7.71 1.03
C SER A 34 -8.15 -8.02 1.04
N ILE A 35 -7.27 -7.01 1.01
CA ILE A 35 -5.83 -7.20 1.23
C ILE A 35 -5.58 -7.62 2.68
N SER A 36 -6.16 -6.92 3.65
CA SER A 36 -5.98 -7.23 5.07
C SER A 36 -6.44 -8.64 5.44
N GLU A 37 -7.56 -9.10 4.88
CA GLU A 37 -8.05 -10.47 5.07
C GLU A 37 -7.12 -11.51 4.45
N LYS A 38 -6.66 -11.26 3.21
CA LYS A 38 -5.78 -12.19 2.49
C LYS A 38 -4.40 -12.34 3.15
N PHE A 39 -3.91 -11.29 3.77
CA PHE A 39 -2.58 -11.22 4.37
C PHE A 39 -2.61 -11.10 5.90
N SER A 40 -3.71 -11.50 6.54
CA SER A 40 -3.92 -11.37 7.98
C SER A 40 -2.76 -11.96 8.79
N ASP A 41 -2.34 -13.19 8.48
CA ASP A 41 -1.20 -13.85 9.13
C ASP A 41 0.12 -13.07 9.00
N THR A 42 0.28 -12.32 7.91
CA THR A 42 1.46 -11.49 7.68
C THR A 42 1.36 -10.18 8.45
N LEU A 43 0.18 -9.54 8.43
CA LEU A 43 -0.10 -8.30 9.15
C LEU A 43 0.00 -8.47 10.66
N LEU A 44 -0.36 -9.63 11.21
CA LEU A 44 -0.18 -9.94 12.64
C LEU A 44 1.28 -9.84 13.13
N LYS A 45 2.25 -9.92 12.21
CA LYS A 45 3.68 -9.77 12.54
C LYS A 45 4.11 -8.31 12.72
N TYR A 46 3.29 -7.36 12.25
CA TYR A 46 3.54 -5.94 12.37
C TYR A 46 3.01 -5.46 13.72
N GLN A 47 3.92 -5.29 14.70
CA GLN A 47 3.60 -4.79 16.04
C GLN A 47 3.49 -3.25 16.07
N LEU A 48 2.66 -2.68 15.21
CA LEU A 48 2.45 -1.23 15.13
C LEU A 48 1.07 -0.89 15.71
N ASN A 49 1.02 0.20 16.49
CA ASN A 49 -0.20 0.62 17.20
C ASN A 49 -1.22 1.34 16.31
N ASP A 50 -0.88 1.60 15.05
CA ASP A 50 -1.70 2.35 14.09
C ASP A 50 -1.91 1.51 12.83
N GLU A 51 -3.17 1.16 12.55
CA GLU A 51 -3.56 0.33 11.41
C GLU A 51 -3.13 0.92 10.06
N SER A 52 -3.17 2.25 9.91
CA SER A 52 -2.75 2.93 8.69
C SER A 52 -1.23 2.79 8.48
N GLN A 53 -0.45 2.95 9.56
CA GLN A 53 0.99 2.75 9.51
C GLN A 53 1.36 1.29 9.28
N THR A 54 0.66 0.35 9.91
CA THR A 54 0.80 -1.10 9.68
C THR A 54 0.59 -1.43 8.22
N PHE A 55 -0.52 -0.96 7.64
CA PHE A 55 -0.86 -1.23 6.25
C PHE A 55 0.14 -0.59 5.28
N ALA A 56 0.52 0.67 5.50
CA ALA A 56 1.52 1.36 4.68
C ALA A 56 2.88 0.65 4.71
N LYS A 57 3.32 0.19 5.88
CA LYS A 57 4.57 -0.56 6.02
C LYS A 57 4.49 -1.92 5.32
N PHE A 58 3.40 -2.65 5.51
CA PHE A 58 3.15 -3.92 4.82
C PHE A 58 3.21 -3.75 3.29
N MET A 59 2.52 -2.74 2.75
CA MET A 59 2.54 -2.48 1.31
C MET A 59 3.94 -2.14 0.80
N GLY A 60 4.72 -1.38 1.57
CA GLY A 60 6.11 -1.06 1.24
C GLY A 60 6.98 -2.31 1.18
N ASP A 61 6.93 -3.13 2.22
CA ASP A 61 7.67 -4.40 2.30
C ASP A 61 7.23 -5.37 1.18
N TYR A 62 5.93 -5.44 0.89
CA TYR A 62 5.38 -6.25 -0.19
C TYR A 62 5.99 -5.82 -1.53
N PHE A 63 5.95 -4.54 -1.90
CA PHE A 63 6.51 -4.08 -3.17
C PHE A 63 8.02 -4.29 -3.26
N LEU A 64 8.77 -4.06 -2.19
CA LEU A 64 10.20 -4.36 -2.13
C LEU A 64 10.46 -5.85 -2.38
N SER A 65 9.68 -6.75 -1.78
CA SER A 65 9.77 -8.20 -2.00
C SER A 65 9.47 -8.62 -3.44
N ARG A 66 8.79 -7.77 -4.22
CA ARG A 66 8.50 -7.96 -5.65
C ARG A 66 9.51 -7.27 -6.56
N GLY A 67 10.60 -6.72 -6.00
CA GLY A 67 11.68 -6.07 -6.75
C GLY A 67 11.41 -4.62 -7.11
N CYS A 68 10.37 -3.98 -6.55
CA CYS A 68 10.07 -2.57 -6.80
C CYS A 68 10.90 -1.69 -5.87
N ASN A 69 11.67 -0.75 -6.41
CA ASN A 69 12.36 0.27 -5.61
C ASN A 69 11.41 1.43 -5.27
N VAL A 70 10.66 1.27 -4.18
CA VAL A 70 9.63 2.24 -3.77
C VAL A 70 9.81 2.65 -2.32
N LYS A 71 9.33 3.86 -2.00
CA LYS A 71 9.17 4.34 -0.63
C LYS A 71 7.71 4.76 -0.43
N ILE A 72 7.05 4.18 0.56
CA ILE A 72 5.68 4.55 0.93
C ILE A 72 5.72 5.41 2.19
N ASN A 73 4.99 6.52 2.17
CA ASN A 73 4.68 7.29 3.36
C ASN A 73 3.15 7.43 3.44
N PRO A 74 2.52 7.13 4.59
CA PRO A 74 1.09 7.43 4.76
C PRO A 74 0.86 8.94 4.60
N VAL A 75 -0.25 9.28 3.96
CA VAL A 75 -0.69 10.68 3.83
C VAL A 75 -1.64 10.95 4.99
N ASN A 76 -1.28 11.90 5.85
CA ASN A 76 -2.15 12.40 6.92
C ASN A 76 -3.37 13.13 6.36
#